data_AF-A0A268S466-F1
#
_entry.id   AF-A0A268S466-F1
#
_cell.length_a   1.000
_cell.length_b   1.000
_cell.length_c   1.000
_cell.angle_alpha   90.00
_cell.angle_beta   90.00
_cell.angle_gamma   90.00
#
_symmetry.space_group_name_H-M   'P 1'
#
loop_
_entity.id
_entity.type
_entity.pdbx_description
1 polymer ?
#
loop_
_entity_poly.entity_id
_entity_poly.type
_entity_poly.pdbx_seq_one_letter_code
_entity_poly.pdbx_strand_id
1 'polypeptide(L)'
;MPKCIKTEHVNRMFPFEFYDELSEQLKAFTLLNPAFILQDQLKTEKRKALFEQARKNKPMSILHQNNLLEVEPFGELLALEVCCPTKEKDTVLHEPDKRGQLPLSIIVAQLYDSSCSPVFSKDVTEDSIKNIPEVLWDDPNLFLGIITLTQKEPRVAVIKIPKRVEDQLFESTQDDA
;
A
#
# COMPACT_ATOMS: atom_id res chain seq x y z
N MET A 1 15.79 16.38 6.91
CA MET A 1 14.55 15.62 7.20
C MET A 1 14.44 14.50 6.19
N PRO A 2 14.06 13.28 6.59
CA PRO A 2 13.85 12.21 5.63
C PRO A 2 12.70 12.60 4.69
N LYS A 3 12.91 12.56 3.38
CA LYS A 3 11.83 12.74 2.38
C LYS A 3 10.98 11.48 2.21
N CYS A 4 11.36 10.39 2.88
CA CYS A 4 10.80 9.06 2.71
C CYS A 4 11.00 8.23 4.00
N ILE A 5 10.18 7.19 4.16
CA ILE A 5 10.36 6.19 5.21
C ILE A 5 11.35 5.13 4.71
N LYS A 6 12.39 4.83 5.48
CA LYS A 6 13.41 3.84 5.10
C LYS A 6 12.79 2.48 4.83
N THR A 7 13.27 1.80 3.77
CA THR A 7 12.80 0.46 3.37
C THR A 7 12.85 -0.56 4.51
N GLU A 8 13.88 -0.51 5.36
CA GLU A 8 14.00 -1.41 6.52
C GLU A 8 12.82 -1.25 7.50
N HIS A 9 12.32 -0.02 7.69
CA HIS A 9 11.16 0.23 8.54
C HIS A 9 9.87 -0.22 7.85
N VAL A 10 9.72 0.04 6.55
CA VAL A 10 8.56 -0.46 5.78
C VAL A 10 8.48 -1.99 5.84
N ASN A 11 9.60 -2.68 5.60
CA ASN A 11 9.64 -4.13 5.62
C ASN A 11 9.32 -4.72 6.99
N ARG A 12 9.74 -4.04 8.07
CA ARG A 12 9.48 -4.43 9.45
C ARG A 12 8.03 -4.16 9.86
N MET A 13 7.46 -3.03 9.45
CA MET A 13 6.07 -2.67 9.77
C MET A 13 5.07 -3.50 8.96
N PHE A 14 5.38 -3.82 7.71
CA PHE A 14 4.51 -4.58 6.81
C PHE A 14 5.23 -5.86 6.37
N PRO A 15 5.16 -6.95 7.14
CA PRO A 15 5.79 -8.22 6.78
C PRO A 15 4.92 -9.03 5.81
N PHE A 16 5.38 -10.20 5.39
CA PHE A 16 4.66 -11.09 4.47
C PHE A 16 3.21 -11.36 4.90
N GLU A 17 3.01 -11.61 6.19
CA GLU A 17 1.72 -11.94 6.80
C GLU A 17 0.67 -10.85 6.53
N PHE A 18 1.06 -9.58 6.64
CA PHE A 18 0.20 -8.45 6.30
C PHE A 18 -0.27 -8.49 4.84
N TYR A 19 0.63 -8.78 3.89
CA TYR A 19 0.27 -8.83 2.48
C TYR A 19 -0.50 -10.10 2.11
N ASP A 20 -0.27 -11.20 2.82
CA ASP A 20 -1.03 -12.44 2.67
C ASP A 20 -2.50 -12.19 2.99
N GLU A 21 -2.77 -11.62 4.18
CA GLU A 21 -4.12 -11.25 4.60
C GLU A 21 -4.75 -10.20 3.66
N LEU A 22 -4.00 -9.14 3.29
CA LEU A 22 -4.45 -8.14 2.33
C LEU A 22 -4.86 -8.78 1.00
N SER A 23 -4.06 -9.72 0.48
CA SER A 23 -4.32 -10.36 -0.82
C SER A 23 -5.62 -11.16 -0.84
N GLU A 24 -6.04 -11.74 0.29
CA GLU A 24 -7.31 -12.45 0.41
C GLU A 24 -8.51 -11.50 0.38
N GLN A 25 -8.34 -10.25 0.80
CA GLN A 25 -9.39 -9.23 0.84
C GLN A 25 -9.52 -8.47 -0.48
N LEU A 26 -8.44 -8.40 -1.27
CA LEU A 26 -8.40 -7.71 -2.56
C LEU A 26 -8.98 -8.56 -3.70
N LYS A 27 -10.32 -8.63 -3.81
CA LYS A 27 -10.97 -9.40 -4.89
C LYS A 27 -10.83 -8.79 -6.29
N ALA A 28 -10.67 -7.46 -6.38
CA ALA A 28 -10.62 -6.74 -7.64
C ALA A 28 -9.21 -6.44 -8.13
N PHE A 29 -8.20 -6.61 -7.27
CA PHE A 29 -6.81 -6.27 -7.55
C PHE A 29 -5.89 -7.42 -7.18
N THR A 30 -4.83 -7.62 -7.96
CA THR A 30 -3.77 -8.59 -7.69
C THR A 30 -2.47 -7.83 -7.45
N LEU A 31 -1.77 -8.15 -6.35
CA LEU A 31 -0.45 -7.61 -6.05
C LEU A 31 0.56 -8.10 -7.10
N LEU A 32 1.40 -7.22 -7.63
CA LEU A 32 2.36 -7.57 -8.69
C LEU A 32 3.61 -8.29 -8.19
N ASN A 33 3.73 -8.47 -6.88
CA ASN A 33 4.80 -9.26 -6.31
C ASN A 33 4.61 -10.75 -6.67
N PRO A 34 5.65 -11.44 -7.18
CA PRO A 34 5.55 -12.82 -7.65
C PRO A 34 4.94 -13.81 -6.64
N ALA A 35 5.12 -13.56 -5.34
CA ALA A 35 4.55 -14.39 -4.28
C ALA A 35 3.01 -14.44 -4.28
N PHE A 36 2.36 -13.40 -4.80
CA PHE A 36 0.90 -13.27 -4.86
C PHE A 36 0.36 -13.54 -6.26
N ILE A 37 1.06 -13.12 -7.31
CA ILE A 37 0.64 -13.48 -8.67
C ILE A 37 0.64 -15.02 -8.85
N LEU A 38 1.62 -15.72 -8.27
CA LEU A 38 1.76 -17.17 -8.35
C LEU A 38 1.15 -17.91 -7.15
N GLN A 39 0.29 -17.26 -6.36
CA GLN A 39 -0.21 -17.82 -5.10
C GLN A 39 -0.85 -19.21 -5.27
N ASP A 40 -1.59 -19.43 -6.36
CA ASP A 40 -2.30 -20.69 -6.62
C ASP A 40 -1.36 -21.85 -7.00
N GLN A 41 -0.10 -21.54 -7.28
CA GLN A 41 0.91 -22.50 -7.75
C GLN A 41 1.93 -22.87 -6.67
N LEU A 42 1.89 -22.18 -5.52
CA LEU A 42 2.96 -22.22 -4.52
C LEU A 42 2.43 -22.40 -3.11
N LYS A 43 3.10 -23.24 -2.33
CA LYS A 43 2.87 -23.34 -0.88
C LYS A 43 3.35 -22.07 -0.16
N THR A 44 2.73 -21.76 0.98
CA THR A 44 3.01 -20.55 1.79
C THR A 44 4.50 -20.31 2.04
N GLU A 45 5.26 -21.32 2.46
CA GLU A 45 6.71 -21.17 2.69
C GLU A 45 7.49 -20.68 1.45
N LYS A 46 7.13 -21.20 0.27
CA LYS A 46 7.74 -20.77 -0.99
C LYS A 46 7.30 -19.35 -1.37
N ARG A 47 6.04 -18.99 -1.09
CA ARG A 47 5.52 -17.63 -1.30
C ARG A 47 6.28 -16.63 -0.43
N LYS A 48 6.45 -16.92 0.87
CA LYS A 48 7.22 -16.08 1.80
C LYS A 48 8.67 -15.88 1.34
N ALA A 49 9.34 -16.94 0.92
CA ALA A 49 10.70 -16.83 0.39
C ALA A 49 10.79 -15.96 -0.88
N LEU A 50 9.84 -16.13 -1.81
CA LEU A 50 9.76 -15.32 -3.03
C LEU A 50 9.44 -13.85 -2.74
N PHE A 51 8.58 -13.59 -1.76
CA PHE A 51 8.24 -12.24 -1.32
C PHE A 51 9.47 -11.51 -0.80
N GLU A 52 10.24 -12.13 0.10
CA GLU A 52 11.48 -11.57 0.64
C GLU A 52 12.56 -11.37 -0.43
N GLN A 53 12.60 -12.24 -1.43
CA GLN A 53 13.48 -12.08 -2.59
C GLN A 53 13.04 -10.89 -3.46
N ALA A 54 11.74 -10.76 -3.73
CA ALA A 54 11.20 -9.70 -4.57
C ALA A 54 11.43 -8.30 -3.98
N ARG A 55 11.38 -8.16 -2.65
CA ARG A 55 11.69 -6.91 -1.92
C ARG A 55 13.13 -6.42 -2.10
N LYS A 56 14.06 -7.32 -2.45
CA LYS A 56 15.47 -6.98 -2.71
C LYS A 56 15.71 -6.51 -4.15
N ASN A 57 14.69 -6.53 -5.01
CA ASN A 57 14.82 -6.16 -6.42
C ASN A 57 14.75 -4.63 -6.64
N LYS A 58 15.42 -4.16 -7.71
CA LYS A 58 15.54 -2.74 -8.08
C LYS A 58 14.22 -1.96 -8.23
N PRO A 59 13.12 -2.50 -8.79
CA PRO A 59 11.88 -1.72 -8.94
C PRO A 59 11.26 -1.29 -7.59
N MET A 60 11.28 -2.16 -6.59
CA MET A 60 10.84 -1.82 -5.22
C MET A 60 11.73 -0.75 -4.60
N SER A 61 13.03 -0.76 -4.90
CA SER A 61 13.95 0.27 -4.41
C SER A 61 13.60 1.67 -4.92
N ILE A 62 13.00 1.81 -6.10
CA ILE A 62 12.56 3.10 -6.65
C ILE A 62 11.28 3.59 -5.95
N LEU A 63 10.31 2.70 -5.75
CA LEU A 63 9.09 3.02 -4.99
C LEU A 63 9.46 3.52 -3.57
N HIS A 64 10.40 2.85 -2.91
CA HIS A 64 10.83 3.21 -1.57
C HIS A 64 11.66 4.51 -1.47
N GLN A 65 12.24 4.99 -2.58
CA GLN A 65 13.00 6.25 -2.58
C GLN A 65 12.09 7.49 -2.48
N ASN A 66 10.82 7.39 -2.88
CA ASN A 66 9.80 8.44 -2.78
C ASN A 66 8.45 7.83 -2.35
N ASN A 67 8.43 7.17 -1.20
CA ASN A 67 7.26 6.39 -0.76
C ASN A 67 6.22 7.18 0.03
N LEU A 68 6.34 8.50 0.15
CA LEU A 68 5.27 9.34 0.69
C LEU A 68 4.62 10.10 -0.46
N LEU A 69 3.34 9.84 -0.68
CA LEU A 69 2.52 10.43 -1.74
C LEU A 69 1.52 11.39 -1.10
N GLU A 70 1.48 12.64 -1.56
CA GLU A 70 0.43 13.60 -1.17
C GLU A 70 -0.84 13.31 -1.98
N VAL A 71 -1.96 13.05 -1.31
CA VAL A 71 -3.20 12.64 -1.94
C VAL A 71 -4.38 13.31 -1.24
N GLU A 72 -5.04 14.24 -1.92
CA GLU A 72 -6.23 14.89 -1.35
C GLU A 72 -7.46 13.95 -1.38
N PRO A 73 -8.34 14.00 -0.35
CA PRO A 73 -8.22 14.77 0.90
C PRO A 73 -7.43 14.05 2.02
N PHE A 74 -6.78 12.92 1.73
CA PHE A 74 -6.16 12.02 2.72
C PHE A 74 -4.79 12.47 3.24
N GLY A 75 -4.15 13.45 2.60
CA GLY A 75 -2.81 13.95 2.95
C GLY A 75 -1.69 13.02 2.49
N GLU A 76 -0.61 12.94 3.27
CA GLU A 76 0.53 12.06 2.98
C GLU A 76 0.17 10.59 3.23
N LEU A 77 0.44 9.73 2.25
CA LEU A 77 0.20 8.29 2.30
C LEU A 77 1.47 7.51 1.95
N LEU A 78 1.75 6.44 2.68
CA LEU A 78 2.87 5.55 2.45
C LEU A 78 2.57 4.57 1.31
N ALA A 79 3.36 4.60 0.24
CA ALA A 79 3.31 3.63 -0.85
C ALA A 79 3.92 2.28 -0.42
N LEU A 80 3.13 1.21 -0.54
CA LEU A 80 3.48 -0.14 -0.09
C LEU A 80 3.86 -1.10 -1.22
N GLU A 81 3.01 -1.22 -2.23
CA GLU A 81 3.16 -2.23 -3.30
C GLU A 81 2.39 -1.85 -4.55
N VAL A 82 2.83 -2.33 -5.71
CA VAL A 82 2.13 -2.12 -6.98
C VAL A 82 1.13 -3.26 -7.20
N CYS A 83 -0.05 -2.91 -7.68
CA CYS A 83 -1.09 -3.86 -8.05
C CYS A 83 -1.69 -3.54 -9.43
N CYS A 84 -2.41 -4.50 -9.99
CA CYS A 84 -3.22 -4.32 -11.19
C CYS A 84 -4.61 -4.90 -10.96
N PRO A 85 -5.62 -4.54 -11.79
CA PRO A 85 -6.90 -5.22 -11.77
C PRO A 85 -6.72 -6.74 -11.97
N THR A 86 -7.45 -7.57 -11.23
CA THR A 86 -7.28 -9.03 -11.26
C THR A 86 -7.48 -9.63 -12.65
N LYS A 87 -8.36 -9.03 -13.47
CA LYS A 87 -8.58 -9.43 -14.87
C LYS A 87 -7.33 -9.33 -15.75
N GLU A 88 -6.33 -8.54 -15.37
CA GLU A 88 -5.08 -8.35 -16.11
C GLU A 88 -3.98 -9.33 -15.65
N LYS A 89 -4.26 -10.21 -14.66
CA LYS A 89 -3.29 -11.16 -14.07
C LYS A 89 -2.62 -12.03 -15.15
N ASP A 90 -3.39 -12.53 -16.11
CA ASP A 90 -2.87 -13.42 -17.15
C ASP A 90 -1.95 -12.68 -18.12
N THR A 91 -2.28 -11.45 -18.50
CA THR A 91 -1.41 -10.60 -19.32
C THR A 91 -0.12 -10.28 -18.57
N VAL A 92 -0.18 -10.01 -17.26
CA VAL A 92 1.03 -9.88 -16.44
C VAL A 92 1.86 -11.17 -16.48
N LEU A 93 1.25 -12.35 -16.33
CA LEU A 93 2.00 -13.61 -16.29
C LEU A 93 2.61 -14.02 -17.62
N HIS A 94 1.86 -13.87 -18.72
CA HIS A 94 2.16 -14.53 -19.98
C HIS A 94 2.58 -13.57 -21.10
N GLU A 95 2.37 -12.26 -20.95
CA GLU A 95 2.59 -11.27 -22.00
C GLU A 95 3.52 -10.13 -21.50
N PRO A 96 4.81 -10.42 -21.25
CA PRO A 96 5.74 -9.45 -20.67
C PRO A 96 5.85 -8.14 -21.47
N ASP A 97 5.73 -8.21 -22.79
CA ASP A 97 5.79 -7.05 -23.68
C ASP A 97 4.59 -6.10 -23.53
N LYS A 98 3.46 -6.58 -22.99
CA LYS A 98 2.25 -5.79 -22.77
C LYS A 98 2.14 -5.22 -21.35
N ARG A 99 3.00 -5.64 -20.41
CA ARG A 99 2.96 -5.18 -19.01
C ARG A 99 3.04 -3.66 -18.87
N GLY A 100 3.87 -3.02 -19.70
CA GLY A 100 4.04 -1.56 -19.68
C GLY A 100 2.80 -0.75 -20.10
N GLN A 101 1.77 -1.42 -20.62
CA GLN A 101 0.52 -0.81 -21.09
C GLN A 101 -0.63 -1.01 -20.08
N LEU A 102 -0.40 -1.78 -19.01
CA LEU A 102 -1.42 -2.08 -18.02
C LEU A 102 -1.65 -0.90 -17.07
N PRO A 103 -2.90 -0.66 -16.64
CA PRO A 103 -3.18 0.34 -15.62
C PRO A 103 -2.58 -0.12 -14.28
N LEU A 104 -1.46 0.50 -13.91
CA LEU A 104 -0.82 0.26 -12.62
C LEU A 104 -1.53 1.06 -11.53
N SER A 105 -1.76 0.42 -10.40
CA SER A 105 -2.26 1.03 -9.19
C SER A 105 -1.29 0.78 -8.05
N ILE A 106 -1.35 1.63 -7.02
CA ILE A 106 -0.44 1.57 -5.87
C ILE A 106 -1.27 1.36 -4.62
N ILE A 107 -0.93 0.32 -3.86
CA ILE A 107 -1.42 0.13 -2.49
C ILE A 107 -0.74 1.18 -1.62
N VAL A 108 -1.55 1.94 -0.89
CA VAL A 108 -1.11 2.98 0.04
C VAL A 108 -1.68 2.78 1.42
N ALA A 109 -0.94 3.24 2.43
CA ALA A 109 -1.33 3.13 3.83
C ALA A 109 -1.08 4.42 4.60
N GLN A 110 -1.84 4.60 5.68
CA GLN A 110 -1.57 5.59 6.73
C GLN A 110 -1.91 4.97 8.09
N LEU A 111 -1.12 5.30 9.10
CA LEU A 111 -1.44 5.01 10.50
C LEU A 111 -1.78 6.31 11.20
N TYR A 112 -2.78 6.27 12.07
CA TYR A 112 -3.17 7.42 12.87
C TYR A 112 -2.89 7.17 14.35
N ASP A 113 -2.25 8.13 15.01
CA ASP A 113 -2.01 8.02 16.45
C ASP A 113 -3.29 8.23 17.27
N SER A 114 -3.20 8.19 18.60
CA SER A 114 -4.34 8.44 19.49
C SER A 114 -4.98 9.82 19.32
N SER A 115 -4.24 10.78 18.77
CA SER A 115 -4.66 12.17 18.52
C SER A 115 -5.23 12.37 17.10
N CYS A 116 -5.45 11.28 16.36
CA CYS A 116 -5.86 11.30 14.95
C CYS A 116 -4.83 11.94 14.01
N SER A 117 -3.56 12.05 14.42
CA SER A 117 -2.51 12.61 13.58
C SER A 117 -1.88 11.53 12.70
N PRO A 118 -1.60 11.82 11.42
CA PRO A 118 -0.95 10.88 10.51
C PRO A 118 0.49 10.60 10.98
N VAL A 119 0.85 9.32 11.03
CA VAL A 119 2.14 8.84 11.52
C VAL A 119 3.16 8.74 10.38
N PHE A 120 2.72 8.37 9.18
CA PHE A 120 3.56 8.36 7.99
C PHE A 120 3.54 9.74 7.35
N SER A 121 4.36 10.63 7.89
CA SER A 121 4.52 11.99 7.39
C SER A 121 6.00 12.40 7.34
N LYS A 122 6.33 13.31 6.42
CA LYS A 122 7.67 13.92 6.30
C LYS A 122 8.12 14.64 7.57
N ASP A 123 7.17 15.07 8.40
CA ASP A 123 7.42 15.82 9.64
C ASP A 123 7.66 14.90 10.85
N VAL A 124 7.38 13.60 10.71
CA VAL A 124 7.60 12.60 11.76
C VAL A 124 9.07 12.16 11.79
N THR A 125 9.64 12.08 12.99
CA THR A 125 11.06 11.75 13.17
C THR A 125 11.35 10.28 12.87
N GLU A 126 12.57 10.00 12.44
CA GLU A 126 13.02 8.62 12.20
C GLU A 126 12.90 7.75 13.47
N ASP A 127 13.18 8.31 14.65
CA ASP A 127 13.08 7.59 15.91
C ASP A 127 11.64 7.25 16.29
N SER A 128 10.67 8.08 15.93
CA SER A 128 9.25 7.73 16.03
C SER A 128 8.92 6.53 15.13
N ILE A 129 9.36 6.56 13.87
CA ILE A 129 9.10 5.48 12.90
C ILE A 129 9.74 4.15 13.32
N LYS A 130 10.95 4.18 13.90
CA LYS A 130 11.66 2.99 14.39
C LYS A 130 10.87 2.20 15.43
N ASN A 131 10.07 2.89 16.24
CA ASN A 131 9.35 2.32 17.37
C ASN A 131 7.93 1.85 17.03
N ILE A 132 7.42 2.16 15.84
CA ILE A 132 6.12 1.64 15.38
C ILE A 132 6.25 0.12 15.28
N PRO A 133 5.38 -0.70 15.89
CA PRO A 133 5.47 -2.16 15.79
C PRO A 133 5.14 -2.69 14.38
N GLU A 134 5.09 -4.01 14.25
CA GLU A 134 4.41 -4.62 13.11
C GLU A 134 2.95 -4.15 13.04
N VAL A 135 2.51 -3.82 11.84
CA VAL A 135 1.15 -3.37 11.55
C VAL A 135 0.32 -4.57 11.15
N LEU A 136 -0.74 -4.82 11.90
CA LEU A 136 -1.69 -5.89 11.60
C LEU A 136 -2.77 -5.36 10.65
N TRP A 137 -3.30 -6.25 9.81
CA TRP A 137 -4.41 -5.92 8.92
C TRP A 137 -5.62 -5.38 9.69
N ASP A 138 -5.89 -5.93 10.88
CA ASP A 138 -7.03 -5.57 11.73
C ASP A 138 -6.81 -4.33 12.59
N ASP A 139 -5.64 -3.68 12.53
CA ASP A 139 -5.33 -2.47 13.31
C ASP A 139 -6.42 -1.39 13.13
N PRO A 140 -7.08 -0.92 14.21
CA PRO A 140 -8.19 0.02 14.12
C PRO A 140 -7.76 1.43 13.66
N ASN A 141 -6.47 1.71 13.67
CA ASN A 141 -5.88 2.99 13.27
C ASN A 141 -5.31 2.98 11.86
N LEU A 142 -5.41 1.85 11.16
CA LEU A 142 -4.89 1.69 9.82
C LEU A 142 -5.89 2.17 8.77
N PHE A 143 -5.43 3.08 7.92
CA PHE A 143 -6.01 3.37 6.63
C PHE A 143 -5.27 2.59 5.55
N LEU A 144 -6.05 2.01 4.61
CA LEU A 144 -5.56 1.39 3.40
C LEU A 144 -6.39 1.82 2.20
N GLY A 145 -5.70 2.14 1.12
CA GLY A 145 -6.32 2.51 -0.14
C GLY A 145 -5.53 2.04 -1.35
N ILE A 146 -6.16 2.18 -2.50
CA ILE A 146 -5.55 1.93 -3.81
C ILE A 146 -5.63 3.21 -4.61
N ILE A 147 -4.47 3.73 -5.02
CA ILE A 147 -4.38 4.84 -5.95
C ILE A 147 -4.30 4.26 -7.36
N THR A 148 -5.33 4.52 -8.17
CA THR A 148 -5.28 4.26 -9.61
C THR A 148 -4.94 5.55 -10.34
N LEU A 149 -3.81 5.55 -11.04
CA LEU A 149 -3.37 6.66 -11.86
C LEU A 149 -4.10 6.60 -13.21
N THR A 150 -5.19 7.35 -13.34
CA THR A 150 -5.92 7.48 -14.61
C THR A 150 -5.54 8.78 -15.32
N GLN A 151 -5.83 8.88 -16.63
CA GLN A 151 -5.56 10.09 -17.42
C GLN A 151 -6.36 11.33 -16.97
N LYS A 152 -7.43 11.15 -16.20
CA LYS A 152 -8.30 12.26 -15.76
C LYS A 152 -7.89 12.83 -14.41
N GLU A 153 -7.65 11.96 -13.43
CA GLU A 153 -7.20 12.29 -12.08
C GLU A 153 -6.82 10.99 -11.33
N PRO A 154 -5.94 11.03 -10.32
CA PRO A 154 -5.73 9.90 -9.43
C PRO A 154 -7.02 9.60 -8.67
N ARG A 155 -7.46 8.34 -8.68
CA ARG A 155 -8.63 7.88 -7.91
C ARG A 155 -8.16 7.04 -6.75
N VAL A 156 -8.67 7.33 -5.56
CA VAL A 156 -8.43 6.53 -4.36
C VAL A 156 -9.64 5.63 -4.12
N ALA A 157 -9.44 4.32 -4.17
CA ALA A 157 -10.40 3.36 -3.64
C ALA A 157 -10.00 3.03 -2.20
N VAL A 158 -10.86 3.39 -1.24
CA VAL A 158 -10.62 3.08 0.18
C VAL A 158 -10.94 1.61 0.42
N ILE A 159 -9.96 0.86 0.94
CA ILE A 159 -10.13 -0.53 1.37
C ILE A 159 -10.57 -0.55 2.84
N LYS A 160 -9.90 0.24 3.67
CA LYS A 160 -10.13 0.36 5.11
C LYS A 160 -9.78 1.78 5.56
N ILE A 161 -10.57 2.32 6.47
CA ILE A 161 -10.32 3.62 7.09
C ILE A 161 -10.80 3.59 8.55
N PRO A 162 -10.06 4.17 9.50
CA PRO A 162 -10.56 4.34 10.85
C PRO A 162 -11.80 5.21 10.85
N LYS A 163 -12.86 4.79 11.56
CA LYS A 163 -14.16 5.51 11.54
C LYS A 163 -14.02 7.00 11.87
N ARG A 164 -13.21 7.32 12.89
CA ARG A 164 -12.88 8.69 13.29
C ARG A 164 -12.25 9.56 12.19
N VAL A 165 -11.48 8.96 11.28
CA VAL A 165 -10.85 9.67 10.16
C VAL A 165 -11.84 9.79 8.99
N GLU A 166 -12.63 8.73 8.75
CA GLU A 166 -13.71 8.76 7.77
C GLU A 166 -14.70 9.90 8.07
N ASP A 167 -15.15 10.01 9.31
CA ASP A 167 -16.09 11.05 9.74
C ASP A 167 -15.48 12.44 9.52
N GLN A 168 -14.21 12.67 9.88
CA GLN A 168 -13.53 13.95 9.64
C GLN A 168 -13.40 14.32 8.15
N LEU A 169 -13.17 13.34 7.28
CA LEU A 169 -12.97 13.59 5.85
C LEU A 169 -14.28 13.79 5.08
N PHE A 170 -15.38 13.19 5.55
CA PHE A 170 -16.65 13.15 4.81
C PHE A 170 -17.82 13.86 5.50
N GLU A 171 -17.75 14.18 6.80
CA GLU A 171 -18.75 15.05 7.45
C GLU A 171 -18.53 16.53 7.11
N SER A 172 -17.30 16.97 6.84
CA SER A 172 -17.01 18.34 6.36
C SER A 172 -17.60 18.65 4.97
N THR A 173 -18.15 17.66 4.29
CA THR A 173 -18.87 17.82 3.01
C THR A 173 -20.40 17.92 3.17
N GLN A 174 -20.96 17.73 4.37
CA GLN A 174 -22.41 17.82 4.59
C GLN A 174 -22.89 19.20 5.06
N ASP A 175 -22.01 20.07 5.56
CA ASP A 175 -22.40 21.41 6.03
C ASP A 175 -22.42 22.49 4.92
N ASP A 176 -22.04 22.13 3.68
CA ASP A 176 -22.03 23.02 2.50
C ASP A 176 -23.08 22.64 1.43
N ALA A 177 -24.11 21.85 1.77
CA ALA A 177 -25.19 21.43 0.85
C ALA A 177 -26.55 22.10 1.12
#